data_AF-A0A2J8TW48-F1
#
_entry.id   AF-A0A2J8TW48-F1
#
_cell.length_a   1.000
_cell.length_b   1.000
_cell.length_c   1.000
_cell.angle_alpha   90.00
_cell.angle_beta   90.00
_cell.angle_gamma   90.00
#
_symmetry.space_group_name_H-M   'P 1'
#
loop_
_entity.id
_entity.type
_entity.pdbx_description
1 polymer ?
#
loop_
_entity_poly.entity_id
_entity_poly.type
_entity_poly.pdbx_seq_one_letter_code
_entity_poly.pdbx_strand_id
1 'polypeptide(L)'
;MNSYTRRGSRRPSAKAASPAASVTSRVSPSGPGVPVDADVLLEACCADGHRMATHQKDCSLPYATESKECRMVQEQCCHSQLEELHCATGISLANEQDHCATPHGDNASLEATFVKRCCHCCLLGRAAQAQGQSCEYSLMVGYQCGQVFRACCVKSQETGDLDVGGLQETDKIIEVEEEQEDPYLNDRCR
;
A
#
# COMPACT_ATOMS: atom_id res chain seq x y z
N MET A 1 -13.93 37.52 -51.06
CA MET A 1 -14.95 36.45 -51.25
C MET A 1 -14.23 35.19 -51.72
N ASN A 2 -14.41 34.11 -50.94
CA ASN A 2 -14.17 32.68 -51.18
C ASN A 2 -12.75 32.16 -51.51
N SER A 3 -12.10 31.63 -50.48
CA SER A 3 -11.10 30.56 -50.58
C SER A 3 -11.50 29.42 -49.65
N TYR A 4 -12.19 28.41 -50.20
CA TYR A 4 -12.56 27.18 -49.50
C TYR A 4 -11.39 26.19 -49.52
N THR A 5 -10.69 26.01 -48.40
CA THR A 5 -9.81 24.85 -48.19
C THR A 5 -10.55 23.79 -47.38
N ARG A 6 -10.98 22.70 -48.03
CA ARG A 6 -11.47 21.48 -47.36
C ARG A 6 -10.31 20.78 -46.65
N ARG A 7 -10.24 20.87 -45.32
CA ARG A 7 -9.45 19.92 -44.51
C ARG A 7 -10.31 18.70 -44.21
N GLY A 8 -9.81 17.53 -44.64
CA GLY A 8 -10.47 16.25 -44.45
C GLY A 8 -10.60 15.85 -42.99
N SER A 9 -11.82 15.57 -42.56
CA SER A 9 -12.14 14.90 -41.30
C SER A 9 -11.69 13.45 -41.38
N ARG A 10 -10.58 13.10 -40.73
CA ARG A 10 -10.22 11.71 -40.45
C ARG A 10 -11.17 11.18 -39.37
N ARG A 11 -11.99 10.18 -39.71
CA ARG A 11 -12.73 9.38 -38.72
C ARG A 11 -11.74 8.54 -37.92
N PRO A 12 -11.87 8.44 -36.59
CA PRO A 12 -11.21 7.36 -35.85
C PRO A 12 -11.94 6.05 -36.16
N SER A 13 -11.19 5.05 -36.62
CA SER A 13 -11.69 3.68 -36.74
C SER A 13 -11.97 3.11 -35.35
N ALA A 14 -13.22 2.73 -35.09
CA ALA A 14 -13.59 1.94 -33.94
C ALA A 14 -12.90 0.57 -34.03
N LYS A 15 -11.96 0.30 -33.11
CA LYS A 15 -11.32 -1.01 -32.97
C LYS A 15 -12.27 -1.89 -32.18
N ALA A 16 -12.82 -2.90 -32.84
CA ALA A 16 -13.71 -3.89 -32.24
C ALA A 16 -13.02 -4.58 -31.06
N ALA A 17 -13.64 -4.51 -29.88
CA ALA A 17 -13.25 -5.31 -28.73
C ALA A 17 -13.62 -6.78 -29.03
N SER A 18 -12.63 -7.67 -28.99
CA SER A 18 -12.87 -9.11 -29.01
C SER A 18 -13.38 -9.56 -27.64
N PRO A 19 -14.31 -10.53 -27.58
CA PRO A 19 -14.83 -11.00 -26.31
C PRO A 19 -13.78 -11.88 -25.60
N ALA A 20 -13.64 -11.67 -24.29
CA ALA A 20 -12.85 -12.53 -23.42
C ALA A 20 -13.44 -13.95 -23.46
N ALA A 21 -12.59 -14.93 -23.76
CA ALA A 21 -12.95 -16.33 -23.64
C ALA A 21 -13.23 -16.64 -22.16
N SER A 22 -14.45 -17.07 -21.87
CA SER A 22 -14.88 -17.52 -20.55
C SER A 22 -14.19 -18.84 -20.23
N VAL A 23 -13.18 -18.83 -19.36
CA VAL A 23 -12.62 -20.05 -18.77
C VAL A 23 -13.62 -20.56 -17.74
N THR A 24 -14.42 -21.54 -18.12
CA THR A 24 -15.28 -22.27 -17.20
C THR A 24 -14.41 -23.31 -16.47
N SER A 25 -13.93 -22.96 -15.27
CA SER A 25 -13.22 -23.91 -14.42
C SER A 25 -14.22 -24.94 -13.89
N ARG A 26 -14.12 -26.17 -14.39
CA ARG A 26 -14.91 -27.31 -13.91
C ARG A 26 -14.31 -27.79 -12.59
N VAL A 27 -14.93 -27.41 -11.47
CA VAL A 27 -14.65 -28.10 -10.20
C VAL A 27 -15.34 -29.46 -10.23
N SER A 28 -14.53 -30.52 -10.20
CA SER A 28 -15.02 -31.89 -9.99
C SER A 28 -15.12 -32.17 -8.48
N PRO A 29 -16.19 -32.79 -7.98
CA PRO A 29 -16.31 -33.14 -6.57
C PRO A 29 -15.69 -34.52 -6.32
N SER A 30 -14.68 -34.59 -5.46
CA SER A 30 -14.15 -35.86 -4.99
C SER A 30 -13.72 -35.79 -3.53
N GLY A 31 -14.43 -36.54 -2.70
CA GLY A 31 -13.86 -37.23 -1.53
C GLY A 31 -13.96 -36.54 -0.17
N PRO A 32 -13.99 -37.32 0.93
CA PRO A 32 -14.47 -36.88 2.23
C PRO A 32 -13.42 -36.07 3.00
N GLY A 33 -13.86 -34.91 3.52
CA GLY A 33 -13.34 -34.28 4.73
C GLY A 33 -11.84 -34.07 4.81
N VAL A 34 -11.26 -33.36 3.84
CA VAL A 34 -10.01 -32.63 4.10
C VAL A 34 -10.40 -31.45 5.01
N PRO A 35 -9.70 -31.16 6.12
CA PRO A 35 -9.93 -29.92 6.82
C PRO A 35 -9.71 -28.81 5.79
N VAL A 36 -10.77 -28.09 5.45
CA VAL A 36 -10.63 -26.84 4.71
C VAL A 36 -9.75 -26.00 5.61
N ASP A 37 -8.55 -25.76 5.12
CA ASP A 37 -7.40 -25.33 5.90
C ASP A 37 -7.79 -24.13 6.78
N ALA A 38 -7.59 -24.26 8.10
CA ALA A 38 -8.03 -23.24 9.04
C ALA A 38 -7.42 -21.87 8.72
N ASP A 39 -6.23 -21.87 8.09
CA ASP A 39 -5.55 -20.66 7.65
C ASP A 39 -6.26 -20.02 6.44
N VAL A 40 -6.74 -20.83 5.48
CA VAL A 40 -7.54 -20.36 4.33
C VAL A 40 -8.88 -19.78 4.78
N LEU A 41 -9.45 -20.28 5.89
CA LEU A 41 -10.64 -19.70 6.50
C LEU A 41 -10.36 -18.34 7.13
N LEU A 42 -9.22 -18.16 7.83
CA LEU A 42 -8.86 -16.87 8.44
C LEU A 42 -8.48 -15.81 7.39
N GLU A 43 -7.78 -16.18 6.32
CA GLU A 43 -7.46 -15.27 5.21
C GLU A 43 -8.72 -14.73 4.53
N ALA A 44 -9.73 -15.59 4.32
CA ALA A 44 -11.01 -15.17 3.76
C ALA A 44 -11.72 -14.15 4.68
N CYS A 45 -11.72 -14.40 6.00
CA CYS A 45 -12.26 -13.46 6.98
C CYS A 45 -11.52 -12.11 6.96
N CYS A 46 -10.19 -12.15 6.85
CA CYS A 46 -9.40 -10.93 6.74
C CYS A 46 -9.76 -10.15 5.48
N ALA A 47 -9.84 -10.83 4.33
CA ALA A 47 -10.22 -10.23 3.05
C ALA A 47 -11.61 -9.56 3.12
N ASP A 48 -12.58 -10.16 3.80
CA ASP A 48 -13.87 -9.53 4.04
C ASP A 48 -13.79 -8.28 4.94
N GLY A 49 -12.89 -8.29 5.94
CA GLY A 49 -12.57 -7.11 6.75
C GLY A 49 -11.98 -5.98 5.92
N HIS A 50 -11.02 -6.28 5.04
CA HIS A 50 -10.46 -5.31 4.08
C HIS A 50 -11.56 -4.70 3.19
N ARG A 51 -12.44 -5.54 2.64
CA ARG A 51 -13.57 -5.07 1.80
C ARG A 51 -14.49 -4.13 2.57
N MET A 52 -14.78 -4.42 3.84
CA MET A 52 -15.60 -3.53 4.68
C MET A 52 -14.95 -2.16 4.85
N ALA A 53 -13.66 -2.11 5.17
CA ALA A 53 -12.93 -0.85 5.31
C ALA A 53 -12.95 -0.03 4.00
N THR A 54 -12.74 -0.68 2.85
CA THR A 54 -12.73 0.01 1.54
C THR A 54 -14.11 0.54 1.14
N HIS A 55 -15.19 -0.22 1.38
CA HIS A 55 -16.53 0.14 0.90
C HIS A 55 -17.33 1.00 1.87
N GLN A 56 -17.27 0.68 3.17
CA GLN A 56 -18.13 1.29 4.19
C GLN A 56 -17.38 2.27 5.07
N LYS A 57 -16.04 2.15 5.15
CA LYS A 57 -15.18 2.92 6.06
C LYS A 57 -15.62 2.82 7.53
N ASP A 58 -16.28 1.73 7.87
CA ASP A 58 -16.78 1.45 9.21
C ASP A 58 -16.53 -0.03 9.53
N CYS A 59 -15.93 -0.26 10.69
CA CYS A 59 -15.61 -1.58 11.22
C CYS A 59 -16.57 -1.99 12.37
N SER A 60 -17.65 -1.22 12.61
CA SER A 60 -18.58 -1.41 13.73
C SER A 60 -19.77 -2.35 13.42
N LEU A 61 -19.75 -3.09 12.30
CA LEU A 61 -20.89 -3.89 11.86
C LEU A 61 -21.00 -5.24 12.56
N PRO A 62 -22.22 -5.80 12.70
CA PRO A 62 -22.41 -7.06 13.40
C PRO A 62 -21.89 -8.21 12.53
N TYR A 63 -20.68 -8.67 12.85
CA TYR A 63 -20.01 -9.89 12.37
C TYR A 63 -20.75 -11.19 12.79
N ALA A 64 -22.09 -11.19 12.73
CA ALA A 64 -22.95 -12.08 13.50
C ALA A 64 -23.05 -13.51 12.95
N THR A 65 -22.60 -13.75 11.72
CA THR A 65 -22.67 -15.07 11.06
C THR A 65 -21.39 -15.90 11.20
N GLU A 66 -20.31 -15.32 11.72
CA GLU A 66 -18.98 -15.92 11.67
C GLU A 66 -18.54 -16.56 12.99
N SER A 67 -17.53 -17.43 12.91
CA SER A 67 -16.84 -17.93 14.11
C SER A 67 -16.23 -16.79 14.92
N LYS A 68 -15.98 -17.03 16.21
CA LYS A 68 -15.36 -16.01 17.08
C LYS A 68 -14.00 -15.58 16.53
N GLU A 69 -13.22 -16.54 16.03
CA GLU A 69 -11.89 -16.35 15.45
C GLU A 69 -11.96 -15.52 14.17
N CYS A 70 -12.87 -15.87 13.26
CA CYS A 70 -13.09 -15.14 12.01
C CYS A 70 -13.48 -13.68 12.29
N ARG A 71 -14.38 -13.45 13.25
CA ARG A 71 -14.79 -12.10 13.65
C ARG A 71 -13.62 -11.25 14.15
N MET A 72 -12.74 -11.82 14.98
CA MET A 72 -11.56 -11.09 15.49
C MET A 72 -10.62 -10.72 14.34
N VAL A 73 -10.36 -11.65 13.42
CA VAL A 73 -9.51 -11.40 12.26
C VAL A 73 -10.12 -10.34 11.34
N GLN A 74 -11.42 -10.43 11.07
CA GLN A 74 -12.14 -9.49 10.22
C GLN A 74 -12.10 -8.07 10.78
N GLU A 75 -12.33 -7.90 12.08
CA GLU A 75 -12.26 -6.61 12.77
C GLU A 75 -10.85 -6.01 12.70
N GLN A 76 -9.82 -6.80 13.01
CA GLN A 76 -8.43 -6.34 12.99
C GLN A 76 -7.97 -5.96 11.58
N CYS A 77 -8.31 -6.77 10.57
CA CYS A 77 -7.99 -6.47 9.17
C CYS A 77 -8.75 -5.24 8.66
N CYS A 78 -10.00 -5.05 9.09
CA CYS A 78 -10.77 -3.84 8.76
C CYS A 78 -10.09 -2.58 9.31
N HIS A 79 -9.74 -2.56 10.60
CA HIS A 79 -9.07 -1.41 11.21
C HIS A 79 -7.70 -1.13 10.58
N SER A 80 -6.89 -2.17 10.35
CA SER A 80 -5.59 -2.02 9.68
C SER A 80 -5.75 -1.41 8.29
N GLN A 81 -6.70 -1.92 7.49
CA GLN A 81 -6.94 -1.37 6.16
C GLN A 81 -7.43 0.07 6.19
N LEU A 82 -8.26 0.43 7.18
CA LEU A 82 -8.75 1.80 7.33
C LEU A 82 -7.61 2.76 7.69
N GLU A 83 -6.69 2.36 8.57
CA GLU A 83 -5.47 3.13 8.87
C GLU A 83 -4.62 3.34 7.60
N GLU A 84 -4.41 2.30 6.80
CA GLU A 84 -3.68 2.40 5.53
C GLU A 84 -4.34 3.37 4.54
N LEU A 85 -5.67 3.33 4.40
CA LEU A 85 -6.42 4.24 3.51
C LEU A 85 -6.29 5.70 3.96
N HIS A 86 -6.36 5.96 5.27
CA HIS A 86 -6.12 7.29 5.82
C HIS A 86 -4.68 7.75 5.61
N CYS A 87 -3.70 6.85 5.79
CA CYS A 87 -2.32 7.18 5.51
C CYS A 87 -2.05 7.46 4.02
N ALA A 88 -2.64 6.70 3.10
CA ALA A 88 -2.52 6.95 1.66
C ALA A 88 -3.08 8.33 1.28
N THR A 89 -4.19 8.72 1.91
CA THR A 89 -4.76 10.08 1.78
C THR A 89 -3.79 11.14 2.31
N GLY A 90 -3.18 10.92 3.47
CA GLY A 90 -2.20 11.82 4.07
C GLY A 90 -0.92 11.97 3.24
N ILE A 91 -0.43 10.87 2.65
CA ILE A 91 0.72 10.88 1.73
C ILE A 91 0.39 11.69 0.48
N SER A 92 -0.78 11.46 -0.12
CA SER A 92 -1.22 12.20 -1.31
C SER A 92 -1.30 13.71 -1.03
N LEU A 93 -1.82 14.09 0.15
CA LEU A 93 -1.87 15.49 0.58
C LEU A 93 -0.47 16.10 0.70
N ALA A 94 0.48 15.39 1.32
CA ALA A 94 1.87 15.83 1.46
C ALA A 94 2.64 15.89 0.13
N ASN A 95 2.21 15.14 -0.88
CA ASN A 95 2.78 15.18 -2.23
C ASN A 95 2.24 16.36 -3.04
N GLU A 96 0.98 16.73 -2.84
CA GLU A 96 0.35 17.88 -3.51
C GLU A 96 0.72 19.22 -2.87
N GLN A 97 0.92 19.23 -1.55
CA GLN A 97 1.10 20.43 -0.74
C GLN A 97 2.22 20.24 0.29
N ASP A 98 3.01 21.27 0.55
CA ASP A 98 4.03 21.25 1.62
C ASP A 98 3.45 21.46 3.03
N HIS A 99 2.13 21.32 3.21
CA HIS A 99 1.45 21.49 4.49
C HIS A 99 0.27 20.52 4.65
N CYS A 100 -0.02 20.15 5.89
CA CYS A 100 -1.02 19.13 6.24
C CYS A 100 -2.29 19.76 6.84
N ALA A 101 -2.86 20.75 6.17
CA ALA A 101 -4.13 21.33 6.60
C ALA A 101 -5.28 20.37 6.28
N THR A 102 -5.93 19.84 7.31
CA THR A 102 -7.19 19.11 7.15
C THR A 102 -8.32 20.13 7.00
N PRO A 103 -9.19 20.03 5.97
CA PRO A 103 -10.23 21.03 5.68
C PRO A 103 -11.34 21.16 6.75
N HIS A 104 -11.26 20.45 7.88
CA HIS A 104 -12.14 20.65 9.04
C HIS A 104 -11.31 20.94 10.29
N GLY A 105 -11.45 22.16 10.79
CA GLY A 105 -10.78 22.68 11.98
C GLY A 105 -11.28 22.05 13.28
N ASP A 106 -10.34 21.85 14.19
CA ASP A 106 -10.42 21.78 15.65
C ASP A 106 -11.33 20.73 16.34
N ASN A 107 -12.21 20.05 15.61
CA ASN A 107 -12.90 18.82 16.04
C ASN A 107 -12.60 17.69 15.06
N ALA A 108 -11.31 17.45 14.79
CA ALA A 108 -10.89 16.46 13.81
C ALA A 108 -11.41 15.07 14.24
N SER A 109 -12.27 14.48 13.40
CA SER A 109 -12.60 13.04 13.49
C SER A 109 -11.33 12.22 13.67
N LEU A 110 -11.42 11.04 14.30
CA LEU A 110 -10.29 10.13 14.43
C LEU A 110 -9.60 9.91 13.08
N GLU A 111 -10.39 9.79 12.00
CA GLU A 111 -9.92 9.72 10.62
C GLU A 111 -9.00 10.90 10.23
N ALA A 112 -9.43 12.13 10.52
CA ALA A 112 -8.66 13.34 10.20
C ALA A 112 -7.37 13.41 11.01
N THR A 113 -7.34 12.86 12.23
CA THR A 113 -6.14 12.74 13.04
C THR A 113 -5.12 11.77 12.40
N PHE A 114 -5.59 10.62 11.90
CA PHE A 114 -4.73 9.67 11.17
C PHE A 114 -4.17 10.29 9.90
N VAL A 115 -5.03 10.90 9.06
CA VAL A 115 -4.60 11.57 7.82
C VAL A 115 -3.54 12.63 8.10
N LYS A 116 -3.78 13.49 9.10
CA LYS A 116 -2.83 14.56 9.50
C LYS A 116 -1.50 13.99 9.96
N ARG A 117 -1.52 12.94 10.79
CA ARG A 117 -0.30 12.27 11.26
C ARG A 117 0.51 11.72 10.11
N CYS A 118 -0.10 10.93 9.22
CA CYS A 118 0.62 10.34 8.08
C CYS A 118 1.14 11.42 7.13
N CYS A 119 0.37 12.48 6.88
CA CYS A 119 0.84 13.64 6.11
C CYS A 119 2.11 14.27 6.72
N HIS A 120 2.11 14.55 8.03
CA HIS A 120 3.30 15.08 8.70
C HIS A 120 4.51 14.12 8.58
N CYS A 121 4.30 12.82 8.75
CA CYS A 121 5.35 11.81 8.61
C CYS A 121 5.94 11.80 7.18
N CYS A 122 5.09 11.99 6.16
CA CYS A 122 5.53 12.07 4.78
C CYS A 122 6.37 13.32 4.51
N LEU A 123 5.93 14.49 5.00
CA LEU A 123 6.70 15.74 4.91
C LEU A 123 8.06 15.63 5.61
N LEU A 124 8.12 14.93 6.76
CA LEU A 124 9.38 14.65 7.44
C LEU A 124 10.31 13.77 6.59
N GLY A 125 9.78 12.75 5.91
CA GLY A 125 10.53 11.91 4.98
C GLY A 125 11.14 12.72 3.83
N ARG A 126 10.33 13.57 3.19
CA ARG A 126 10.78 14.49 2.15
C ARG A 126 11.84 15.47 2.65
N ALA A 127 11.65 16.00 3.87
CA ALA A 127 12.62 16.93 4.47
C ALA A 127 13.97 16.25 4.75
N ALA A 128 13.96 15.00 5.24
CA ALA A 128 15.17 14.21 5.44
C ALA A 128 15.89 13.97 4.10
N GLN A 129 15.15 13.59 3.07
CA GLN A 129 15.67 13.43 1.70
C GLN A 129 16.32 14.73 1.19
N ALA A 130 15.63 15.87 1.34
CA ALA A 130 16.12 17.17 0.90
C ALA A 130 17.37 17.63 1.66
N GLN A 131 17.52 17.20 2.91
CA GLN A 131 18.69 17.47 3.76
C GLN A 131 19.82 16.46 3.57
N GLY A 132 19.66 15.45 2.72
CA GLY A 132 20.64 14.38 2.51
C GLY A 132 20.82 13.46 3.73
N GLN A 133 19.81 13.38 4.60
CA GLN A 133 19.78 12.46 5.73
C GLN A 133 19.38 11.06 5.26
N SER A 134 19.70 10.04 6.05
CA SER A 134 19.27 8.68 5.77
C SER A 134 17.75 8.56 5.86
N CYS A 135 17.18 7.66 5.05
CA CYS A 135 15.77 7.28 5.17
C CYS A 135 15.52 6.25 6.28
N GLU A 136 16.49 6.08 7.17
CA GLU A 136 16.36 5.22 8.35
C GLU A 136 15.78 6.06 9.48
N TYR A 137 14.58 5.68 9.93
CA TYR A 137 13.87 6.45 10.94
C TYR A 137 14.01 5.80 12.32
N SER A 138 14.31 6.62 13.32
CA SER A 138 14.30 6.19 14.72
C SER A 138 12.87 5.85 15.16
N LEU A 139 12.65 4.68 15.74
CA LEU A 139 11.36 4.09 16.12
C LEU A 139 10.48 4.96 17.05
N MET A 140 10.95 6.13 17.49
CA MET A 140 10.32 7.00 18.48
C MET A 140 8.97 7.60 18.06
N VAL A 141 8.60 7.63 16.77
CA VAL A 141 7.31 8.20 16.30
C VAL A 141 6.29 7.12 15.90
N GLY A 142 6.63 5.85 16.13
CA GLY A 142 5.76 4.69 15.95
C GLY A 142 5.78 4.09 14.54
N TYR A 143 5.32 2.84 14.43
CA TYR A 143 5.41 2.01 13.22
C TYR A 143 4.80 2.68 11.97
N GLN A 144 3.55 3.17 12.07
CA GLN A 144 2.84 3.77 10.93
C GLN A 144 3.58 5.01 10.40
N CYS A 145 4.09 5.86 11.28
CA CYS A 145 4.86 7.03 10.88
C CYS A 145 6.16 6.64 10.19
N GLY A 146 6.85 5.61 10.71
CA GLY A 146 8.08 5.09 10.12
C GLY A 146 7.89 4.54 8.72
N GLN A 147 6.77 3.83 8.46
CA GLN A 147 6.46 3.34 7.12
C GLN A 147 6.20 4.49 6.14
N VAL A 148 5.39 5.47 6.54
CA VAL A 148 5.08 6.64 5.70
C VAL A 148 6.31 7.49 5.45
N PHE A 149 7.14 7.72 6.48
CA PHE A 149 8.40 8.45 6.35
C PHE A 149 9.30 7.81 5.28
N ARG A 150 9.50 6.49 5.35
CA ARG A 150 10.33 5.76 4.37
C ARG A 150 9.76 5.85 2.96
N ALA A 151 8.45 5.67 2.81
CA ALA A 151 7.77 5.79 1.53
C ALA A 151 7.96 7.17 0.88
N CYS A 152 8.03 8.24 1.67
CA CYS A 152 8.20 9.61 1.18
C CYS A 152 9.65 10.12 1.16
N CYS A 153 10.59 9.36 1.73
CA CYS A 153 12.01 9.73 1.78
C CYS A 153 12.78 9.30 0.51
N VAL A 154 12.20 8.44 -0.32
CA VAL A 154 12.77 8.10 -1.63
C VAL A 154 12.45 9.19 -2.66
N LYS A 155 13.40 9.49 -3.56
CA LYS A 155 13.09 10.31 -4.73
C LYS A 155 12.06 9.56 -5.58
N SER A 156 10.87 10.13 -5.82
CA SER A 156 10.09 9.81 -7.02
C SER A 156 10.93 10.20 -8.23
N GLN A 157 11.78 9.30 -8.67
CA GLN A 157 12.53 9.45 -9.90
C GLN A 157 11.66 8.94 -11.04
N GLU A 158 10.56 9.63 -11.29
CA GLU A 158 9.78 9.46 -12.51
C GLU A 158 10.12 10.59 -13.48
N THR A 159 11.06 10.26 -14.37
CA THR A 159 11.28 10.83 -15.71
C THR A 159 11.67 12.30 -15.80
N GLY A 160 12.96 12.54 -15.60
CA GLY A 160 13.71 13.64 -16.20
C GLY A 160 15.17 13.21 -16.33
N ASP A 161 15.63 13.17 -17.58
CA ASP A 161 16.90 12.69 -18.14
C ASP A 161 18.20 12.74 -17.29
N LEU A 162 19.17 11.97 -17.81
CA LEU A 162 20.64 11.98 -17.61
C LEU A 162 21.15 10.95 -16.59
N ASP A 163 22.16 10.12 -16.83
CA ASP A 163 23.03 9.82 -17.98
C ASP A 163 23.80 8.54 -17.60
N VAL A 164 24.27 7.83 -18.61
CA VAL A 164 25.07 6.61 -18.56
C VAL A 164 26.45 6.84 -17.93
N GLY A 165 26.94 5.85 -17.18
CA GLY A 165 28.37 5.59 -16.96
C GLY A 165 28.73 5.43 -15.49
N GLY A 166 29.36 4.36 -15.02
CA GLY A 166 29.94 3.18 -15.63
C GLY A 166 30.53 2.33 -14.51
N LEU A 167 30.66 1.02 -14.76
CA LEU A 167 31.38 0.07 -13.90
C LEU A 167 32.74 0.62 -13.44
N GLN A 168 33.07 0.46 -12.16
CA GLN A 168 34.38 -0.06 -11.77
C GLN A 168 34.25 -1.05 -10.61
N GLU A 169 34.53 -2.28 -10.98
CA GLU A 169 34.91 -3.43 -10.16
C GLU A 169 36.19 -3.11 -9.38
N THR A 170 36.17 -3.34 -8.07
CA THR A 170 37.37 -3.67 -7.30
C THR A 170 37.03 -4.68 -6.22
N ASP A 171 37.31 -5.95 -6.55
CA ASP A 171 37.59 -7.01 -5.60
C ASP A 171 38.61 -6.58 -4.55
N LYS A 172 38.27 -6.70 -3.26
CA LYS A 172 39.18 -7.16 -2.21
C LYS A 172 38.39 -7.92 -1.14
N ILE A 173 38.52 -9.24 -1.22
CA ILE A 173 38.13 -10.23 -0.21
C ILE A 173 38.97 -9.98 1.06
N ILE A 174 38.31 -9.74 2.19
CA ILE A 174 38.86 -9.96 3.52
C ILE A 174 37.88 -10.89 4.21
N GLU A 175 38.28 -12.15 4.34
CA GLU A 175 37.58 -13.18 5.10
C GLU A 175 37.64 -12.79 6.59
N VAL A 176 36.48 -12.65 7.22
CA VAL A 176 36.32 -12.69 8.67
C VAL A 176 35.15 -13.62 8.96
N GLU A 177 35.42 -14.56 9.85
CA GLU A 177 34.65 -15.75 10.21
C GLU A 177 33.14 -15.52 10.36
N GLU A 178 32.34 -16.28 9.59
CA GLU A 178 30.89 -16.43 9.78
C GLU A 178 30.64 -17.39 10.96
N GLU A 179 30.32 -16.84 12.13
CA GLU A 179 29.43 -17.55 13.05
C GLU A 179 28.03 -17.56 12.41
N GLN A 180 27.66 -18.70 11.84
CA GLN A 180 26.32 -18.96 11.32
C GLN A 180 25.34 -19.01 12.50
N GLU A 181 24.75 -17.87 12.84
CA GLU A 181 23.55 -17.84 13.68
C GLU A 181 22.36 -18.33 12.86
N ASP A 182 21.77 -19.44 13.29
CA ASP A 182 20.54 -20.03 12.74
C ASP A 182 19.40 -18.99 12.78
N PRO A 183 18.90 -18.52 11.62
CA PRO A 183 17.90 -17.46 11.53
C PRO A 183 16.55 -17.75 12.20
N TYR A 184 16.30 -18.98 12.65
CA TYR A 184 15.03 -19.40 13.25
C TYR A 184 15.02 -19.43 14.79
N LEU A 185 16.10 -19.03 15.48
CA LEU A 185 16.19 -19.19 16.94
C LEU A 185 15.47 -18.13 17.78
N ASN A 186 14.86 -17.10 17.19
CA ASN A 186 14.23 -16.03 17.96
C ASN A 186 12.72 -15.85 17.75
N ASP A 187 12.04 -16.83 17.17
CA ASP A 187 10.57 -16.84 17.07
C ASP A 187 9.93 -17.21 18.42
N ARG A 188 10.02 -16.29 19.38
CA ARG A 188 9.13 -16.26 20.54
C ARG A 188 8.16 -15.12 20.34
N CYS A 189 6.94 -15.43 19.90
CA CYS A 189 5.79 -14.54 20.02
C CYS A 189 5.69 -14.14 21.51
N ARG A 190 5.89 -12.85 21.79
CA ARG A 190 5.83 -12.27 23.13
C ARG A 190 4.82 -11.14 23.15
#